data_AF-A0A183E9H2-F1
#
_entry.id   AF-A0A183E9H2-F1
#
_cell.length_a   1.000
_cell.length_b   1.000
_cell.length_c   1.000
_cell.angle_alpha   90.00
_cell.angle_beta   90.00
_cell.angle_gamma   90.00
#
_symmetry.space_group_name_H-M   'P 1'
#
loop_
_entity.id
_entity.type
_entity.pdbx_description
1 polymer ?
#
loop_
_entity_poly.entity_id
_entity_poly.type
_entity_poly.pdbx_seq_one_letter_code
_entity_poly.pdbx_strand_id
1 'polypeptide(L)'
;ALISQASCKRSTSCCRYYYRDADHKLRNVPEVDNSCKWAGGGLLSTVTDLLIFANAMLYSYHAAASPQSPRSDSNQVNERKPLLDAETLKTFWSGVISDQRGRVYALGWYKIDEADQEYGGLATAWTRKGVFMHTGAAVGASSVLLLKPDRRGSNADGTCIAVLTNLHECGELTQLAFEIAEIFDSAFPIET
;
A
#
# COMPACT_ATOMS: atom_id res chain seq x y z
N ALA A 1 9.21 -1.66 4.12
CA ALA A 1 9.34 -0.36 4.79
C ALA A 1 9.24 0.78 3.78
N LEU A 2 8.02 1.28 3.50
CA LEU A 2 7.86 2.58 2.86
C LEU A 2 8.11 3.65 3.91
N ILE A 3 9.17 4.46 3.81
CA ILE A 3 9.29 5.66 4.65
C ILE A 3 9.96 6.74 3.83
N SER A 4 9.20 7.75 3.41
CA SER A 4 9.78 8.96 2.84
C SER A 4 10.46 9.76 3.97
N GLN A 5 11.79 9.84 3.97
CA GLN A 5 12.53 10.89 4.68
C GLN A 5 13.52 11.61 3.76
N ALA A 6 13.31 12.89 3.51
CA ALA A 6 14.28 13.77 2.87
C ALA A 6 15.26 14.36 3.89
N SER A 7 16.54 14.15 3.59
CA SER A 7 17.55 15.19 3.69
C SER A 7 18.03 15.45 2.27
N CYS A 8 17.91 16.70 1.81
CA CYS A 8 18.51 17.12 0.55
C CYS A 8 18.79 18.62 0.59
N LYS A 9 20.08 18.95 0.73
CA LYS A 9 20.61 20.30 0.63
C LYS A 9 20.48 20.96 -0.76
N ARG A 10 19.90 20.33 -1.81
CA ARG A 10 20.03 20.86 -3.18
C ARG A 10 19.01 20.48 -4.27
N SER A 11 17.80 20.00 -3.96
CA SER A 11 16.76 19.76 -4.99
C SER A 11 15.45 20.49 -4.67
N THR A 12 14.83 21.10 -5.68
CA THR A 12 13.60 21.91 -5.60
C THR A 12 12.32 21.10 -5.43
N SER A 13 12.38 19.76 -5.43
CA SER A 13 11.21 18.86 -5.31
C SER A 13 11.08 18.18 -3.94
N CYS A 14 11.94 18.50 -2.96
CA CYS A 14 11.91 17.88 -1.63
C CYS A 14 10.94 18.60 -0.67
N CYS A 15 10.14 17.81 0.06
CA CYS A 15 9.21 18.33 1.04
C CYS A 15 9.89 18.61 2.39
N ARG A 16 9.50 19.69 3.07
CA ARG A 16 9.88 19.95 4.46
C ARG A 16 8.96 19.19 5.41
N TYR A 17 9.52 18.71 6.51
CA TYR A 17 8.81 17.91 7.49
C TYR A 17 8.48 18.67 8.76
N TYR A 18 7.40 18.25 9.42
CA TYR A 18 6.83 18.95 10.54
C TYR A 18 6.41 18.01 11.66
N TYR A 19 6.37 18.53 12.88
CA TYR A 19 5.70 17.92 14.02
C TYR A 19 4.79 18.95 14.68
N ARG A 20 3.81 18.49 15.46
CA ARG A 20 2.99 19.36 16.31
C ARG A 20 3.62 19.39 17.70
N ASP A 21 3.87 20.59 18.22
CA ASP A 21 4.30 20.75 19.61
C ASP A 21 3.11 20.58 20.59
N ALA A 22 3.39 20.74 21.89
CA ALA A 22 2.38 20.68 22.95
C ALA A 22 1.30 21.77 22.82
N ASP A 23 1.60 22.88 22.14
CA ASP A 23 0.67 23.99 21.88
C ASP A 23 -0.08 23.82 20.54
N HIS A 24 0.03 22.64 19.92
CA HIS A 24 -0.53 22.29 18.62
C HIS A 24 -0.05 23.17 17.45
N LYS A 25 1.12 23.82 17.59
CA LYS A 25 1.75 24.58 16.51
C LYS A 25 2.62 23.64 15.67
N LEU A 26 2.57 23.85 14.35
CA LEU A 26 3.46 23.16 13.42
C LEU A 26 4.87 23.71 13.54
N ARG A 27 5.81 22.85 13.91
CA ARG A 27 7.24 23.16 13.95
C ARG A 27 7.99 22.31 12.94
N ASN A 28 8.98 22.91 12.30
CA ASN A 28 9.82 22.21 11.34
C ASN A 28 10.71 21.19 12.07
N VAL A 29 10.85 20.01 11.49
CA VAL A 29 11.74 18.96 11.99
C VAL A 29 13.14 19.17 11.40
N PRO A 30 14.21 18.97 12.19
CA PRO A 30 15.58 19.02 11.68
C PRO A 30 15.79 18.05 10.52
N GLU A 31 16.62 18.44 9.57
CA GLU A 31 16.94 17.61 8.41
C GLU A 31 17.60 16.29 8.87
N VAL A 32 17.01 15.15 8.47
CA VAL A 32 17.47 13.82 8.88
C VAL A 32 18.28 13.20 7.77
N ASP A 33 19.56 12.94 8.03
CA ASP A 33 20.40 12.17 7.10
C ASP A 33 19.92 10.69 7.05
N ASN A 34 19.61 10.22 5.85
CA ASN A 34 19.18 8.84 5.59
C ASN A 34 20.23 8.04 4.82
N SER A 35 21.43 8.57 4.62
CA SER A 35 22.53 7.91 3.90
C SER A 35 22.89 6.52 4.45
N CYS A 36 22.64 6.28 5.75
CA CYS A 36 22.91 5.01 6.42
C CYS A 36 21.67 4.11 6.63
N LYS A 37 20.51 4.43 6.03
CA LYS A 37 19.28 3.62 6.14
C LYS A 37 18.96 2.95 4.81
N TRP A 38 18.96 1.62 4.80
CA TRP A 38 18.90 0.82 3.57
C TRP A 38 17.85 -0.30 3.60
N ALA A 39 17.62 -0.95 4.75
CA ALA A 39 16.71 -2.11 4.82
C ALA A 39 15.44 -1.87 5.68
N GLY A 40 15.57 -1.14 6.79
CA GLY A 40 14.45 -0.92 7.74
C GLY A 40 13.60 0.33 7.46
N GLY A 41 14.06 1.20 6.56
CA GLY A 41 13.44 2.51 6.27
C GLY A 41 14.41 3.41 5.50
N GLY A 42 13.99 4.64 5.20
CA GLY A 42 14.83 5.64 4.50
C GLY A 42 14.66 5.70 2.98
N LEU A 43 13.69 4.95 2.41
CA LEU A 43 13.38 5.03 0.99
C LEU A 43 12.66 6.34 0.63
N LEU A 44 13.34 7.19 -0.12
CA LEU A 44 12.76 8.38 -0.71
C LEU A 44 11.94 8.06 -1.96
N SER A 45 10.69 8.50 -1.99
CA SER A 45 9.75 8.17 -3.06
C SER A 45 8.66 9.23 -3.19
N THR A 46 7.99 9.25 -4.35
CA THR A 46 6.78 10.03 -4.60
C THR A 46 5.53 9.15 -4.55
N VAL A 47 4.35 9.73 -4.42
CA VAL A 47 3.08 8.97 -4.52
C VAL A 47 3.02 8.20 -5.84
N THR A 48 3.50 8.80 -6.93
CA THR A 48 3.55 8.17 -8.27
C THR A 48 4.42 6.92 -8.28
N ASP A 49 5.63 6.98 -7.72
CA ASP A 49 6.53 5.83 -7.67
C ASP A 49 5.94 4.68 -6.83
N LEU A 50 5.31 5.03 -5.70
CA LEU A 50 4.64 4.06 -4.83
C LEU A 50 3.46 3.39 -5.51
N LEU A 51 2.69 4.14 -6.32
CA LEU A 51 1.60 3.57 -7.12
C LEU A 51 2.13 2.69 -8.25
N ILE A 52 3.26 3.03 -8.88
CA ILE A 52 3.91 2.15 -9.87
C ILE A 52 4.31 0.83 -9.22
N PHE A 53 4.95 0.89 -8.04
CA PHE A 53 5.29 -0.30 -7.26
C PHE A 53 4.05 -1.12 -6.88
N ALA A 54 3.00 -0.46 -6.39
CA ALA A 54 1.76 -1.12 -6.00
C ALA A 54 1.07 -1.82 -7.18
N ASN A 55 0.99 -1.16 -8.33
CA ASN A 55 0.45 -1.75 -9.55
C ASN A 55 1.28 -2.95 -10.03
N ALA A 56 2.62 -2.88 -9.93
CA ALA A 56 3.48 -4.02 -10.26
C ALA A 56 3.24 -5.23 -9.33
N MET A 57 3.04 -4.98 -8.03
CA MET A 57 2.68 -6.02 -7.06
C MET A 57 1.29 -6.62 -7.34
N LEU A 58 0.30 -5.78 -7.66
CA LEU A 58 -1.05 -6.20 -8.02
C LEU A 58 -1.04 -7.05 -9.30
N TYR A 59 -0.29 -6.64 -10.32
CA TYR A 59 -0.11 -7.42 -11.54
C TYR A 59 0.53 -8.79 -11.26
N SER A 60 1.58 -8.83 -10.43
CA SER A 60 2.17 -10.10 -9.96
C SER A 60 1.16 -11.02 -9.28
N TYR A 61 0.22 -10.47 -8.50
CA TYR A 61 -0.84 -11.25 -7.85
C TYR A 61 -1.76 -11.93 -8.84
N HIS A 62 -2.21 -11.20 -9.85
CA HIS A 62 -3.10 -11.74 -10.86
C HIS A 62 -2.40 -12.76 -11.77
N ALA A 63 -1.15 -12.48 -12.15
CA ALA A 63 -0.32 -13.43 -12.89
C ALA A 63 -0.08 -14.73 -12.11
N ALA A 64 0.01 -14.67 -10.78
CA ALA A 64 0.14 -15.84 -9.92
C ALA A 64 -1.18 -16.62 -9.77
N ALA A 65 -2.33 -15.94 -9.79
CA ALA A 65 -3.65 -16.54 -9.66
C ALA A 65 -4.18 -17.17 -10.96
N SER A 66 -3.73 -16.71 -12.13
CA SER A 66 -4.06 -17.26 -13.44
C SER A 66 -2.84 -17.92 -14.11
N PRO A 67 -2.44 -19.14 -13.69
CA PRO A 67 -1.31 -19.86 -14.29
C PRO A 67 -1.58 -20.38 -15.72
N GLN A 68 -2.79 -20.18 -16.28
CA GLN A 68 -3.15 -20.63 -17.62
C GLN A 68 -2.90 -19.56 -18.69
N SER A 69 -1.63 -19.22 -18.94
CA SER A 69 -1.19 -18.82 -20.29
C SER A 69 0.34 -18.86 -20.47
N PRO A 70 0.97 -20.04 -20.56
CA PRO A 70 2.09 -20.20 -21.48
C PRO A 70 1.49 -20.55 -22.85
N ARG A 71 0.79 -19.61 -23.50
CA ARG A 71 0.50 -19.75 -24.93
C ARG A 71 1.61 -19.06 -25.70
N SER A 72 2.68 -19.82 -25.86
CA SER A 72 3.42 -19.86 -27.11
C SER A 72 2.41 -20.01 -28.24
N ASP A 73 1.91 -18.91 -28.81
CA ASP A 73 1.41 -18.83 -30.18
C ASP A 73 1.12 -17.36 -30.54
N SER A 74 2.13 -16.76 -31.19
CA SER A 74 1.98 -15.85 -32.32
C SER A 74 0.78 -14.91 -32.38
N ASN A 75 0.60 -14.03 -31.38
CA ASN A 75 0.10 -12.67 -31.61
C ASN A 75 0.50 -11.76 -30.43
N GLN A 76 1.55 -10.95 -30.65
CA GLN A 76 2.14 -10.04 -29.68
C GLN A 76 1.12 -9.00 -29.19
N VAL A 77 0.53 -9.25 -28.03
CA VAL A 77 0.30 -8.16 -27.06
C VAL A 77 1.37 -8.35 -26.01
N ASN A 78 2.15 -7.31 -25.73
CA ASN A 78 3.31 -7.33 -24.83
C ASN A 78 2.91 -7.72 -23.40
N GLU A 79 2.74 -9.01 -23.11
CA GLU A 79 2.58 -9.51 -21.74
C GLU A 79 3.89 -9.26 -20.99
N ARG A 80 3.87 -8.27 -20.09
CA ARG A 80 5.04 -7.88 -19.32
C ARG A 80 5.33 -8.95 -18.27
N LYS A 81 6.61 -9.26 -18.06
CA LYS A 81 7.03 -10.17 -16.98
C LYS A 81 6.62 -9.58 -15.61
N PRO A 82 5.99 -10.37 -14.72
CA PRO A 82 5.63 -9.90 -13.38
C PRO A 82 6.88 -9.59 -12.55
N LEU A 83 6.74 -8.67 -11.58
CA LEU A 83 7.84 -8.24 -10.71
C LEU A 83 8.33 -9.39 -9.81
N LEU A 84 7.37 -10.10 -9.23
CA LEU A 84 7.57 -11.32 -8.43
C LEU A 84 6.91 -12.50 -9.14
N ASP A 85 7.55 -13.67 -9.09
CA ASP A 85 6.95 -14.93 -9.50
C ASP A 85 5.87 -15.39 -8.50
N ALA A 86 5.07 -16.38 -8.90
CA ALA A 86 3.92 -16.85 -8.15
C ALA A 86 4.28 -17.47 -6.79
N GLU A 87 5.38 -18.23 -6.71
CA GLU A 87 5.81 -18.90 -5.47
C GLU A 87 6.37 -17.88 -4.48
N THR A 88 7.18 -16.94 -4.98
CA THR A 88 7.71 -15.82 -4.22
C THR A 88 6.58 -14.97 -3.67
N LEU A 89 5.59 -14.59 -4.49
CA LEU A 89 4.47 -13.78 -4.04
C LEU A 89 3.61 -14.51 -3.00
N LYS A 90 3.33 -15.80 -3.22
CA LYS A 90 2.62 -16.64 -2.25
C LYS A 90 3.33 -16.65 -0.90
N THR A 91 4.67 -16.75 -0.90
CA THR A 91 5.48 -16.70 0.31
C THR A 91 5.48 -15.30 0.93
N PHE A 92 5.53 -14.27 0.10
CA PHE A 92 5.56 -12.87 0.53
C PHE A 92 4.28 -12.43 1.24
N TRP A 93 3.13 -12.98 0.84
CA TRP A 93 1.80 -12.60 1.32
C TRP A 93 1.04 -13.70 2.10
N SER A 94 1.66 -14.86 2.33
CA SER A 94 1.02 -15.99 3.05
C SER A 94 0.55 -15.61 4.45
N GLY A 95 1.24 -14.68 5.11
CA GLY A 95 0.95 -14.28 6.48
C GLY A 95 1.42 -15.33 7.48
N VAL A 96 2.22 -14.92 8.45
CA VAL A 96 2.89 -15.87 9.38
C VAL A 96 2.49 -15.63 10.83
N ILE A 97 2.14 -14.38 11.19
CA ILE A 97 1.85 -13.99 12.57
C ILE A 97 0.50 -13.29 12.61
N SER A 98 -0.47 -13.84 13.32
CA SER A 98 -1.73 -13.14 13.64
C SER A 98 -1.58 -12.32 14.91
N ASP A 99 -2.18 -11.14 14.93
CA ASP A 99 -2.36 -10.37 16.16
C ASP A 99 -3.71 -10.69 16.83
N GLN A 100 -3.90 -10.22 18.05
CA GLN A 100 -5.16 -10.39 18.82
C GLN A 100 -6.37 -9.70 18.17
N ARG A 101 -6.17 -8.91 17.10
CA ARG A 101 -7.20 -8.15 16.38
C ARG A 101 -7.46 -8.72 14.98
N GLY A 102 -7.00 -9.94 14.70
CA GLY A 102 -7.25 -10.62 13.43
C GLY A 102 -6.44 -10.12 12.24
N ARG A 103 -5.45 -9.25 12.46
CA ARG A 103 -4.53 -8.80 11.41
C ARG A 103 -3.37 -9.78 11.32
N VAL A 104 -3.00 -10.15 10.10
CA VAL A 104 -1.93 -11.10 9.83
C VAL A 104 -0.73 -10.35 9.27
N TYR A 105 0.42 -10.46 9.92
CA TYR A 105 1.67 -9.94 9.41
C TYR A 105 2.30 -10.94 8.45
N ALA A 106 2.50 -10.52 7.20
CA ALA A 106 3.25 -11.20 6.16
C ALA A 106 4.65 -10.57 6.01
N LEU A 107 5.43 -10.96 5.00
CA LEU A 107 6.80 -10.47 4.83
C LEU A 107 6.82 -8.98 4.48
N GLY A 108 6.83 -8.13 5.51
CA GLY A 108 6.79 -6.68 5.36
C GLY A 108 5.45 -6.19 4.83
N TRP A 109 4.34 -6.82 5.21
CA TRP A 109 2.97 -6.37 4.92
C TRP A 109 2.02 -6.75 6.05
N TYR A 110 1.04 -5.90 6.32
CA TYR A 110 -0.15 -6.29 7.08
C TYR A 110 -1.21 -6.77 6.10
N LYS A 111 -1.81 -7.93 6.39
CA LYS A 111 -2.92 -8.54 5.67
C LYS A 111 -4.13 -8.58 6.59
N ILE A 112 -5.29 -8.17 6.08
CA ILE A 112 -6.57 -8.34 6.77
C ILE A 112 -7.26 -9.54 6.12
N ASP A 113 -7.37 -10.66 6.86
CA ASP A 113 -7.91 -11.92 6.33
C ASP A 113 -9.15 -12.42 7.09
N GLU A 114 -9.43 -11.86 8.27
CA GLU A 114 -10.67 -12.15 9.00
C GLU A 114 -11.88 -11.51 8.31
N ALA A 115 -13.05 -12.14 8.51
CA ALA A 115 -14.32 -11.56 8.10
C ALA A 115 -14.52 -10.25 8.86
N ASP A 116 -14.88 -9.18 8.15
CA ASP A 116 -15.15 -7.90 8.79
C ASP A 116 -16.13 -8.09 9.96
N GLN A 117 -15.84 -7.44 11.08
CA GLN A 117 -16.93 -6.91 11.88
C GLN A 117 -17.67 -5.95 10.95
N GLU A 118 -18.90 -6.31 10.56
CA GLU A 118 -19.80 -5.44 9.79
C GLU A 118 -19.98 -4.11 10.52
N TYR A 119 -19.12 -3.14 10.27
CA TYR A 119 -19.30 -1.78 10.73
C TYR A 119 -20.13 -1.06 9.66
N GLY A 120 -21.45 -1.15 9.80
CA GLY A 120 -22.41 -0.47 8.93
C GLY A 120 -23.42 -1.45 8.34
N GLY A 121 -24.68 -1.33 8.74
CA GLY A 121 -25.79 -2.23 8.39
C GLY A 121 -26.34 -2.08 6.96
N LEU A 122 -25.48 -1.84 5.95
CA LEU A 122 -25.88 -1.89 4.55
C LEU A 122 -25.24 -3.10 3.85
N ALA A 123 -26.02 -3.78 3.01
CA ALA A 123 -25.58 -4.89 2.17
C ALA A 123 -24.48 -4.52 1.14
N THR A 124 -24.16 -3.22 1.01
CA THR A 124 -23.12 -2.65 0.15
C THR A 124 -21.84 -2.28 0.90
N ALA A 125 -21.69 -2.70 2.16
CA ALA A 125 -20.50 -2.40 2.95
C ALA A 125 -19.25 -3.02 2.29
N TRP A 126 -18.23 -2.19 2.11
CA TRP A 126 -16.96 -2.61 1.55
C TRP A 126 -16.28 -3.62 2.47
N THR A 127 -15.91 -4.80 1.93
CA THR A 127 -15.18 -5.78 2.74
C THR A 127 -13.70 -5.39 2.86
N ARG A 128 -13.17 -5.26 4.07
CA ARG A 128 -11.73 -5.04 4.32
C ARG A 128 -10.91 -6.32 4.17
N LYS A 129 -11.55 -7.47 3.97
CA LYS A 129 -10.88 -8.75 3.72
C LYS A 129 -10.08 -8.72 2.43
N GLY A 130 -8.90 -9.35 2.47
CA GLY A 130 -7.99 -9.45 1.33
C GLY A 130 -7.21 -8.17 1.05
N VAL A 131 -7.18 -7.22 2.00
CA VAL A 131 -6.38 -6.00 1.90
C VAL A 131 -4.95 -6.26 2.40
N PHE A 132 -3.98 -5.76 1.64
CA PHE A 132 -2.57 -5.71 2.00
C PHE A 132 -2.17 -4.26 2.21
N MET A 133 -1.51 -3.95 3.32
CA MET A 133 -1.03 -2.59 3.58
C MET A 133 0.33 -2.56 4.25
N HIS A 134 1.00 -1.42 4.14
CA HIS A 134 2.20 -1.11 4.89
C HIS A 134 2.16 0.35 5.32
N THR A 135 2.49 0.61 6.59
CA THR A 135 2.60 1.97 7.13
C THR A 135 4.06 2.38 7.26
N GLY A 136 4.32 3.68 7.17
CA GLY A 136 5.65 4.25 7.27
C GLY A 136 5.67 5.40 8.23
N ALA A 137 6.56 5.36 9.22
CA ALA A 137 6.75 6.43 10.16
C ALA A 137 8.18 6.94 10.12
N ALA A 138 8.31 8.25 10.23
CA ALA A 138 9.56 8.97 10.15
C ALA A 138 9.49 10.21 11.04
N VAL A 139 10.65 10.73 11.42
CA VAL A 139 10.73 12.05 12.04
C VAL A 139 10.12 13.07 11.06
N GLY A 140 8.91 13.51 11.40
CA GLY A 140 8.17 14.52 10.65
C GLY A 140 7.47 14.03 9.39
N ALA A 141 7.31 12.72 9.20
CA ALA A 141 6.55 12.18 8.09
C ALA A 141 5.81 10.89 8.47
N SER A 142 4.65 10.71 7.86
CA SER A 142 3.80 9.53 8.00
C SER A 142 3.33 9.09 6.62
N SER A 143 3.15 7.79 6.40
CA SER A 143 2.69 7.27 5.12
C SER A 143 1.93 5.97 5.26
N VAL A 144 1.08 5.68 4.27
CA VAL A 144 0.43 4.38 4.11
C VAL A 144 0.37 4.02 2.64
N LEU A 145 0.63 2.74 2.35
CA LEU A 145 0.37 2.11 1.07
C LEU A 145 -0.61 0.97 1.29
N LEU A 146 -1.71 0.96 0.55
CA LEU A 146 -2.77 -0.04 0.63
C LEU A 146 -3.04 -0.61 -0.76
N LEU A 147 -3.17 -1.93 -0.83
CA LEU A 147 -3.53 -2.69 -2.02
C LEU A 147 -4.71 -3.60 -1.70
N LYS A 148 -5.72 -3.57 -2.55
CA LYS A 148 -6.84 -4.50 -2.53
C LYS A 148 -6.99 -5.11 -3.91
N PRO A 149 -6.50 -6.33 -4.13
CA PRO A 149 -6.79 -7.06 -5.35
C PRO A 149 -8.29 -7.35 -5.46
N ASP A 150 -8.87 -7.17 -6.65
CA ASP A 150 -10.20 -7.67 -6.92
C ASP A 150 -10.13 -9.19 -7.13
N ARG A 151 -11.06 -9.94 -6.51
CA ARG A 151 -11.16 -11.39 -6.67
C ARG A 151 -12.13 -11.80 -7.77
N ARG A 152 -12.86 -10.86 -8.36
CA ARG A 152 -13.96 -11.10 -9.31
C ARG A 152 -13.57 -10.86 -10.77
N GLY A 153 -12.53 -10.06 -11.03
CA GLY A 153 -12.06 -9.73 -12.38
C GLY A 153 -11.03 -10.71 -12.95
N SER A 154 -11.07 -10.92 -14.28
CA SER A 154 -10.05 -11.66 -15.05
C SER A 154 -8.88 -10.78 -15.50
N ASN A 155 -9.01 -9.47 -15.35
CA ASN A 155 -7.96 -8.48 -15.63
C ASN A 155 -7.21 -8.15 -14.34
N ALA A 156 -6.06 -7.47 -14.45
CA ALA A 156 -5.22 -7.08 -13.31
C ALA A 156 -5.85 -5.96 -12.45
N ASP A 157 -7.12 -6.13 -12.08
CA ASP A 157 -7.99 -5.13 -11.47
C ASP A 157 -7.84 -5.15 -9.94
N GLY A 158 -7.96 -3.97 -9.35
CA GLY A 158 -7.82 -3.78 -7.92
C GLY A 158 -7.59 -2.32 -7.58
N THR A 159 -7.64 -2.02 -6.29
CA THR A 159 -7.47 -0.67 -5.77
C THR A 159 -6.10 -0.52 -5.11
N CYS A 160 -5.35 0.51 -5.52
CA CYS A 160 -4.07 0.89 -4.93
C CYS A 160 -4.17 2.31 -4.39
N ILE A 161 -3.82 2.51 -3.12
CA ILE A 161 -3.89 3.81 -2.45
C ILE A 161 -2.53 4.09 -1.81
N ALA A 162 -1.95 5.23 -2.13
CA ALA A 162 -0.71 5.71 -1.53
C ALA A 162 -0.95 7.10 -0.93
N VAL A 163 -0.69 7.26 0.36
CA VAL A 163 -0.78 8.54 1.06
C VAL A 163 0.58 8.85 1.68
N LEU A 164 1.10 10.03 1.37
CA LEU A 164 2.32 10.59 1.95
C LEU A 164 1.97 11.89 2.68
N THR A 165 2.33 11.98 3.96
CA THR A 165 2.10 13.15 4.78
C THR A 165 3.41 13.63 5.40
N ASN A 166 3.70 14.92 5.27
CA ASN A 166 4.90 15.57 5.82
C ASN A 166 4.73 16.00 7.28
N LEU A 167 3.96 15.22 8.05
CA LEU A 167 3.66 15.46 9.46
C LEU A 167 3.90 14.20 10.28
N HIS A 168 4.55 14.38 11.43
CA HIS A 168 4.81 13.34 12.43
C HIS A 168 3.48 12.81 13.04
N GLU A 169 3.44 11.52 13.41
CA GLU A 169 2.37 10.88 14.23
C GLU A 169 0.94 11.11 13.72
N CYS A 170 0.73 10.93 12.42
CA CYS A 170 -0.62 10.97 11.87
C CYS A 170 -1.29 9.58 11.99
N GLY A 171 -1.81 9.27 13.19
CA GLY A 171 -2.40 7.96 13.52
C GLY A 171 -3.59 7.54 12.64
N GLU A 172 -4.34 8.51 12.12
CA GLU A 172 -5.56 8.27 11.34
C GLU A 172 -5.31 7.98 9.85
N LEU A 173 -4.06 7.99 9.36
CA LEU A 173 -3.79 7.74 7.93
C LEU A 173 -4.33 6.39 7.45
N THR A 174 -4.21 5.38 8.29
CA THR A 174 -4.66 4.03 7.97
C THR A 174 -6.18 3.99 7.80
N GLN A 175 -6.91 4.65 8.69
CA GLN A 175 -8.37 4.76 8.63
C GLN A 175 -8.81 5.54 7.39
N LEU A 176 -8.14 6.66 7.09
CA LEU A 176 -8.37 7.43 5.87
C LEU A 176 -8.19 6.57 4.60
N ALA A 177 -7.13 5.75 4.54
CA ALA A 177 -6.91 4.88 3.39
C ALA A 177 -8.02 3.83 3.22
N PHE A 178 -8.58 3.32 4.32
CA PHE A 178 -9.73 2.43 4.27
C PHE A 178 -11.00 3.13 3.77
N GLU A 179 -11.30 4.32 4.29
CA GLU A 179 -12.47 5.09 3.86
C GLU A 179 -12.38 5.45 2.37
N ILE A 180 -11.20 5.82 1.88
CA ILE A 180 -10.96 6.04 0.45
C ILE A 180 -11.23 4.74 -0.33
N ALA A 181 -10.70 3.60 0.13
CA ALA A 181 -10.93 2.32 -0.54
C ALA A 181 -12.42 1.97 -0.63
N GLU A 182 -13.16 2.20 0.44
CA GLU A 182 -14.61 1.97 0.52
C GLU A 182 -15.40 2.88 -0.43
N ILE A 183 -15.04 4.16 -0.53
CA ILE A 183 -15.66 5.10 -1.47
C ILE A 183 -15.44 4.64 -2.91
N PHE A 184 -14.22 4.23 -3.27
CA PHE A 184 -13.91 3.84 -4.64
C PHE A 184 -14.44 2.46 -5.01
N ASP A 185 -14.67 1.55 -4.07
CA ASP A 185 -15.31 0.26 -4.34
C ASP A 185 -16.83 0.42 -4.52
N SER A 186 -17.46 1.26 -3.69
CA SER A 186 -18.91 1.54 -3.74
C SER A 186 -19.34 2.43 -4.91
N ALA A 187 -18.42 3.20 -5.51
CA ALA A 187 -18.70 4.06 -6.66
C ALA A 187 -18.78 3.33 -8.01
N PHE A 188 -18.33 2.07 -8.08
CA PHE A 188 -18.42 1.23 -9.28
C PHE A 188 -19.23 -0.06 -9.02
N PRO A 189 -20.50 0.04 -8.60
CA PRO A 189 -21.36 -1.14 -8.61
C PRO A 189 -21.55 -1.53 -10.08
N ILE A 190 -21.07 -2.72 -10.42
CA ILE A 190 -21.26 -3.32 -11.74
C ILE A 190 -22.77 -3.33 -12.03
N GLU A 191 -23.22 -2.59 -13.05
CA GLU A 191 -24.55 -2.77 -13.61
C GLU A 191 -24.66 -4.24 -14.07
N THR A 192 -25.44 -5.01 -13.32
CA THR A 192 -25.83 -6.40 -13.64
C THR A 192 -26.74 -6.47 -14.84
#